data_AF-A0A3N4RS76-F1
#
_entry.id   AF-A0A3N4RS76-F1
#
_cell.length_a   1.000
_cell.length_b   1.000
_cell.length_c   1.000
_cell.angle_alpha   90.00
_cell.angle_beta   90.00
_cell.angle_gamma   90.00
#
_symmetry.space_group_name_H-M   'P 1'
#
loop_
_entity.id
_entity.type
_entity.pdbx_description
1 polymer ?
#
loop_
_entity_poly.entity_id
_entity_poly.type
_entity_poly.pdbx_seq_one_letter_code
_entity_poly.pdbx_strand_id
1 'polypeptide(L)'
;MRPVLVLTAISVEFNAMREHLIDPEWAAHGGTRCETGLLEGTGRPVVLAELGPGNIRTGVLAEQLRTGFDPAAILFTGVAGGLKDDLALGDVVVGDKIYAFEAAKHVPGGEELTRPSAWHPSHLLLQTARHSLRGTEWYGRIKPGRGTVEPAVHIKPIAAGEVLLNAVDSRVRELLHRQFNDAAAIETESAGLAAAAALTGTETLTIRAISDFADGNKSAADATGSQHLAAAHAAAATAAVIAGLPSDEEWGKRPAAAGSEPGEGKPARQYHQVNKAVGKGTVYGVQNGSLTVNLGAGSPDHERG
;
A
#
# COMPACT_ATOMS: atom_id res chain seq x y z
N MET A 1 -6.97 5.47 -17.00
CA MET A 1 -6.69 5.53 -15.56
C MET A 1 -6.13 4.17 -15.15
N ARG A 2 -4.95 4.10 -14.56
CA ARG A 2 -4.36 2.86 -14.03
C ARG A 2 -5.26 2.33 -12.90
N PRO A 3 -5.42 1.00 -12.79
CA PRO A 3 -6.28 0.45 -11.76
C PRO A 3 -5.69 0.62 -10.37
N VAL A 4 -6.53 0.53 -9.34
CA VAL A 4 -6.06 0.25 -7.98
C VAL A 4 -6.16 -1.25 -7.75
N LEU A 5 -5.07 -1.85 -7.29
CA LEU A 5 -5.08 -3.24 -6.87
C LEU A 5 -5.50 -3.29 -5.39
N VAL A 6 -6.57 -4.02 -5.09
CA VAL A 6 -7.04 -4.25 -3.73
C VAL A 6 -6.81 -5.71 -3.37
N LEU A 7 -6.04 -5.93 -2.31
CA LEU A 7 -5.68 -7.24 -1.81
C LEU A 7 -6.40 -7.52 -0.50
N THR A 8 -6.87 -8.75 -0.36
CA THR A 8 -7.54 -9.28 0.82
C THR A 8 -6.92 -10.62 1.20
N ALA A 9 -7.02 -11.01 2.47
CA ALA A 9 -6.50 -12.28 2.94
C ALA A 9 -7.56 -13.38 2.90
N ILE A 10 -8.82 -13.07 3.24
CA ILE A 10 -9.87 -14.08 3.41
C ILE A 10 -11.20 -13.67 2.74
N SER A 11 -12.05 -14.66 2.48
CA SER A 11 -13.26 -14.47 1.67
C SER A 11 -14.28 -13.47 2.23
N VAL A 12 -14.36 -13.30 3.55
CA VAL A 12 -15.25 -12.29 4.13
C VAL A 12 -14.80 -10.86 3.78
N GLU A 13 -13.49 -10.63 3.72
CA GLU A 13 -12.90 -9.35 3.33
C GLU A 13 -13.06 -9.12 1.82
N PHE A 14 -12.79 -10.16 1.03
CA PHE A 14 -12.98 -10.14 -0.43
C PHE A 14 -14.43 -9.78 -0.77
N ASN A 15 -15.39 -10.51 -0.18
CA ASN A 15 -16.81 -10.29 -0.45
C ASN A 15 -17.27 -8.91 0.00
N ALA A 16 -16.80 -8.40 1.15
CA ALA A 16 -17.12 -7.05 1.60
C ALA A 16 -16.61 -5.99 0.59
N MET A 17 -15.37 -6.13 0.10
CA MET A 17 -14.85 -5.20 -0.90
C MET A 17 -15.57 -5.32 -2.25
N ARG A 18 -15.92 -6.54 -2.66
CA ARG A 18 -16.64 -6.84 -3.89
C ARG A 18 -18.01 -6.13 -3.97
N GLU A 19 -18.69 -5.92 -2.85
CA GLU A 19 -19.96 -5.18 -2.78
C GLU A 19 -19.83 -3.71 -3.24
N HIS A 20 -18.61 -3.17 -3.33
CA HIS A 20 -18.33 -1.81 -3.82
C HIS A 20 -17.99 -1.75 -5.32
N LEU A 21 -17.98 -2.87 -6.02
CA LEU A 21 -17.66 -2.95 -7.44
C LEU A 21 -18.92 -3.03 -8.30
N ILE A 22 -18.90 -2.29 -9.40
CA ILE A 22 -19.89 -2.36 -10.49
C ILE A 22 -19.29 -3.25 -11.59
N ASP A 23 -20.13 -4.14 -12.13
CA ASP A 23 -19.82 -5.08 -13.20
C ASP A 23 -18.51 -5.89 -12.97
N PRO A 24 -18.36 -6.60 -11.83
CA PRO A 24 -17.17 -7.39 -11.58
C PRO A 24 -17.06 -8.56 -12.57
N GLU A 25 -15.94 -8.60 -13.28
CA GLU A 25 -15.60 -9.64 -14.25
C GLU A 25 -14.42 -10.47 -13.77
N TRP A 26 -14.42 -11.76 -14.12
CA TRP A 26 -13.36 -12.69 -13.77
C TRP A 26 -12.06 -12.37 -14.54
N ALA A 27 -10.95 -12.32 -13.82
CA ALA A 27 -9.61 -12.21 -14.37
C ALA A 27 -8.65 -13.17 -13.67
N ALA A 28 -7.47 -13.40 -14.26
CA ALA A 28 -6.40 -14.12 -13.61
C ALA A 28 -5.04 -13.65 -14.12
N HIS A 29 -4.04 -13.64 -13.24
CA HIS A 29 -2.66 -13.39 -13.62
C HIS A 29 -1.71 -14.29 -12.83
N GLY A 30 -0.85 -15.03 -13.54
CA GLY A 30 0.09 -15.99 -12.95
C GLY A 30 -0.58 -17.05 -12.06
N GLY A 31 -1.81 -17.47 -12.41
CA GLY A 31 -2.58 -18.45 -11.64
C GLY A 31 -3.37 -17.87 -10.45
N THR A 32 -3.16 -16.61 -10.09
CA THR A 32 -3.97 -15.93 -9.06
C THR A 32 -5.26 -15.41 -9.69
N ARG A 33 -6.40 -15.83 -9.12
CA ARG A 33 -7.73 -15.37 -9.52
C ARG A 33 -7.99 -13.97 -8.98
N CYS A 34 -8.56 -13.12 -9.83
CA CYS A 34 -8.93 -11.75 -9.50
C CYS A 34 -10.32 -11.45 -10.06
N GLU A 35 -10.92 -10.37 -9.56
CA GLU A 35 -12.04 -9.73 -10.23
C GLU A 35 -11.68 -8.30 -10.62
N THR A 36 -12.04 -7.89 -11.83
CA THR A 36 -11.88 -6.52 -12.30
C THR A 36 -13.24 -5.85 -12.34
N GLY A 37 -13.35 -4.62 -11.88
CA GLY A 37 -14.60 -3.87 -11.92
C GLY A 37 -14.37 -2.38 -11.76
N LEU A 38 -15.47 -1.63 -11.67
CA LEU A 38 -15.43 -0.18 -11.46
C LEU A 38 -15.89 0.15 -10.04
N LEU A 39 -15.17 1.00 -9.34
CA LEU A 39 -15.59 1.45 -8.01
C LEU A 39 -16.88 2.27 -8.09
N GLU A 40 -17.87 1.87 -7.30
CA GLU A 40 -19.14 2.58 -7.18
C GLU A 40 -18.96 4.07 -6.82
N GLY A 41 -19.70 4.91 -7.54
CA GLY A 41 -19.73 6.37 -7.36
C GLY A 41 -18.58 7.14 -8.03
N THR A 42 -17.52 6.47 -8.50
CA THR A 42 -16.39 7.14 -9.17
C THR A 42 -16.00 6.56 -10.52
N GLY A 43 -16.34 5.29 -10.78
CA GLY A 43 -15.93 4.60 -12.00
C GLY A 43 -14.43 4.29 -12.06
N ARG A 44 -13.69 4.41 -10.95
CA ARG A 44 -12.26 4.10 -10.92
C ARG A 44 -12.04 2.60 -11.11
N PRO A 45 -11.16 2.16 -12.04
CA PRO A 45 -10.89 0.73 -12.22
C PRO A 45 -10.24 0.12 -10.97
N VAL A 46 -10.74 -1.04 -10.55
CA VAL A 46 -10.22 -1.81 -9.42
C VAL A 46 -9.97 -3.25 -9.86
N VAL A 47 -8.84 -3.80 -9.43
CA VAL A 47 -8.56 -5.24 -9.46
C VAL A 47 -8.61 -5.74 -8.03
N LEU A 48 -9.47 -6.71 -7.73
CA LEU A 48 -9.65 -7.27 -6.40
C LEU A 48 -9.13 -8.72 -6.37
N ALA A 49 -8.32 -9.07 -5.38
CA ALA A 49 -7.80 -10.43 -5.22
C ALA A 49 -7.84 -10.88 -3.75
N GLU A 50 -8.19 -12.15 -3.54
CA GLU A 50 -8.00 -12.88 -2.28
C GLU A 50 -6.70 -13.68 -2.36
N LEU A 51 -5.76 -13.42 -1.46
CA LEU A 51 -4.45 -14.06 -1.50
C LEU A 51 -4.34 -15.23 -0.52
N GLY A 52 -5.09 -15.24 0.57
CA GLY A 52 -4.80 -16.08 1.73
C GLY A 52 -3.84 -15.38 2.71
N PRO A 53 -3.78 -15.85 3.97
CA PRO A 53 -2.93 -15.23 4.98
C PRO A 53 -1.44 -15.51 4.78
N GLY A 54 -0.62 -14.63 5.38
CA GLY A 54 0.85 -14.76 5.45
C GLY A 54 1.62 -13.73 4.62
N ASN A 55 2.74 -13.23 5.15
CA ASN A 55 3.51 -12.16 4.53
C ASN A 55 4.26 -12.63 3.30
N ILE A 56 4.90 -13.81 3.36
CA ILE A 56 5.67 -14.35 2.23
C ILE A 56 4.78 -14.48 0.99
N ARG A 57 3.59 -15.06 1.20
CA ARG A 57 2.60 -15.23 0.14
C ARG A 57 2.16 -13.87 -0.41
N THR A 58 1.80 -12.95 0.48
CA THR A 58 1.33 -11.63 0.12
C THR A 58 2.35 -10.87 -0.71
N GLY A 59 3.62 -10.84 -0.30
CA GLY A 59 4.68 -10.14 -1.04
C GLY A 59 4.89 -10.70 -2.46
N VAL A 60 4.93 -12.02 -2.60
CA VAL A 60 5.13 -12.68 -3.91
C VAL A 60 3.94 -12.42 -4.84
N LEU A 61 2.72 -12.64 -4.35
CA LEU A 61 1.53 -12.49 -5.17
C LEU A 61 1.22 -11.02 -5.49
N ALA A 62 1.50 -10.10 -4.57
CA ALA A 62 1.37 -8.67 -4.82
C ALA A 62 2.27 -8.22 -5.97
N GLU A 63 3.54 -8.66 -6.01
CA GLU A 63 4.45 -8.33 -7.11
C GLU A 63 4.04 -8.94 -8.45
N GLN A 64 3.57 -10.19 -8.41
CA GLN A 64 3.03 -10.85 -9.60
C GLN A 64 1.85 -10.07 -10.18
N LEU A 65 0.87 -9.71 -9.33
CA LEU A 65 -0.29 -8.94 -9.75
C LEU A 65 0.08 -7.52 -10.18
N ARG A 66 1.02 -6.87 -9.48
CA ARG A 66 1.54 -5.56 -9.87
C ARG A 66 2.13 -5.59 -11.28
N THR A 67 2.94 -6.59 -11.60
CA THR A 67 3.55 -6.76 -12.92
C THR A 67 2.49 -6.99 -14.01
N GLY A 68 1.42 -7.72 -13.68
CA GLY A 68 0.34 -8.01 -14.63
C GLY A 68 -0.62 -6.86 -14.91
N PHE A 69 -0.87 -6.01 -13.90
CA PHE A 69 -1.94 -5.00 -13.96
C PHE A 69 -1.45 -3.54 -13.92
N ASP A 70 -0.16 -3.29 -13.68
CA ASP A 70 0.45 -1.95 -13.56
C ASP A 70 -0.40 -0.94 -12.75
N PRO A 71 -0.70 -1.26 -11.47
CA PRO A 71 -1.62 -0.44 -10.69
C PRO A 71 -1.01 0.90 -10.28
N ALA A 72 -1.86 1.90 -10.06
CA ALA A 72 -1.46 3.19 -9.50
C ALA A 72 -1.00 3.06 -8.04
N ALA A 73 -1.65 2.17 -7.28
CA ALA A 73 -1.33 1.81 -5.90
C ALA A 73 -1.89 0.43 -5.57
N ILE A 74 -1.36 -0.21 -4.53
CA ILE A 74 -1.87 -1.46 -3.97
C ILE A 74 -2.38 -1.19 -2.56
N LEU A 75 -3.67 -1.39 -2.33
CA LEU A 75 -4.29 -1.27 -1.01
C LEU A 75 -4.52 -2.66 -0.43
N PHE A 76 -4.08 -2.91 0.80
CA PHE A 76 -4.44 -4.14 1.52
C PHE A 76 -5.58 -3.83 2.48
N THR A 77 -6.73 -4.46 2.26
CA THR A 77 -7.93 -4.29 3.08
C THR A 77 -8.26 -5.57 3.82
N GLY A 78 -8.68 -5.46 5.07
CA GLY A 78 -9.12 -6.64 5.82
C GLY A 78 -9.37 -6.38 7.30
N VAL A 79 -9.42 -7.46 8.07
CA VAL A 79 -9.60 -7.41 9.53
C VAL A 79 -8.27 -7.51 10.26
N ALA A 80 -8.24 -7.09 11.52
CA ALA A 80 -7.09 -7.19 12.39
C ALA A 80 -7.50 -7.33 13.87
N GLY A 81 -6.58 -7.80 14.70
CA GLY A 81 -6.71 -7.80 16.15
C GLY A 81 -6.30 -6.45 16.74
N GLY A 82 -7.10 -5.88 17.65
CA GLY A 82 -6.79 -4.65 18.36
C GLY A 82 -5.77 -4.87 19.48
N LEU A 83 -4.81 -3.96 19.60
CA LEU A 83 -3.74 -3.99 20.61
C LEU A 83 -3.89 -2.90 21.68
N LYS A 84 -4.95 -2.08 21.60
CA LYS A 84 -5.16 -0.90 22.44
C LYS A 84 -6.55 -0.87 23.04
N ASP A 85 -6.61 -0.39 24.27
CA ASP A 85 -7.85 -0.31 25.05
C ASP A 85 -8.80 0.79 24.55
N ASP A 86 -8.30 1.74 23.74
CA ASP A 86 -9.09 2.81 23.13
C ASP A 86 -9.73 2.40 21.79
N LEU A 87 -9.58 1.14 21.36
CA LEU A 87 -10.17 0.61 20.13
C LEU A 87 -11.49 -0.12 20.40
N ALA A 88 -12.47 0.06 19.52
CA ALA A 88 -13.71 -0.70 19.49
C ALA A 88 -13.75 -1.70 18.33
N LEU A 89 -14.59 -2.74 18.46
CA LEU A 89 -14.88 -3.64 17.34
C LEU A 89 -15.48 -2.85 16.17
N GLY A 90 -14.93 -3.05 14.98
CA GLY A 90 -15.30 -2.31 13.78
C GLY A 90 -14.55 -0.99 13.57
N ASP A 91 -13.77 -0.50 14.54
CA ASP A 91 -12.91 0.67 14.32
C ASP A 91 -11.94 0.41 13.17
N VAL A 92 -11.71 1.43 12.35
CA VAL A 92 -10.80 1.35 11.20
C VAL A 92 -9.42 1.84 11.62
N VAL A 93 -8.39 1.06 11.27
CA VAL A 93 -6.98 1.40 11.44
C VAL A 93 -6.31 1.53 10.08
N VAL A 94 -5.87 2.73 9.73
CA VAL A 94 -5.03 2.98 8.57
C VAL A 94 -3.57 2.97 9.03
N GLY A 95 -2.78 2.04 8.49
CA GLY A 95 -1.38 1.87 8.86
C GLY A 95 -0.52 3.02 8.34
N ASP A 96 -0.13 3.95 9.21
CA ASP A 96 0.89 4.96 8.89
C ASP A 96 2.33 4.45 8.96
N LYS A 97 2.47 3.25 9.52
CA LYS A 97 3.69 2.48 9.59
C LYS A 97 3.35 1.01 9.74
N ILE A 98 4.05 0.16 9.00
CA ILE A 98 3.94 -1.29 9.10
C ILE A 98 5.22 -1.83 9.72
N TYR A 99 5.11 -2.54 10.84
CA TYR A 99 6.23 -3.23 11.47
C TYR A 99 6.27 -4.70 11.04
N ALA A 100 7.42 -5.19 10.58
CA ALA A 100 7.75 -6.62 10.64
C ALA A 100 8.38 -6.89 12.00
N PHE A 101 7.57 -7.32 12.98
CA PHE A 101 7.98 -7.30 14.39
C PHE A 101 8.76 -8.53 14.88
N GLU A 102 8.74 -9.63 14.12
CA GLU A 102 9.28 -10.92 14.58
C GLU A 102 10.79 -11.10 14.42
N ALA A 103 11.44 -10.24 13.63
CA ALA A 103 12.87 -10.36 13.39
C ALA A 103 13.67 -10.07 14.66
N ALA A 104 14.43 -11.05 15.14
CA ALA A 104 15.23 -10.92 16.36
C ALA A 104 16.52 -11.76 16.35
N LYS A 105 17.46 -11.39 17.23
CA LYS A 105 18.65 -12.19 17.55
C LYS A 105 18.49 -12.79 18.94
N HIS A 106 18.58 -14.11 19.03
CA HIS A 106 18.64 -14.82 20.32
C HIS A 106 20.07 -14.84 20.83
N VAL A 107 20.26 -14.57 22.13
CA VAL A 107 21.56 -14.60 22.80
C VAL A 107 21.55 -15.51 24.04
N PRO A 108 22.73 -15.93 24.56
CA PRO A 108 22.79 -16.74 25.77
C PRO A 108 22.03 -16.09 26.93
N GLY A 109 21.33 -16.90 27.73
CA GLY A 109 20.44 -16.42 28.80
C GLY A 109 18.99 -16.22 28.36
N GLY A 110 18.64 -16.49 27.09
CA GLY A 110 17.26 -16.46 26.61
C GLY A 110 16.75 -15.05 26.26
N GLU A 111 17.63 -14.06 26.26
CA GLU A 111 17.31 -12.71 25.80
C GLU A 111 17.12 -12.67 24.28
N GLU A 112 16.10 -11.92 23.87
CA GLU A 112 15.74 -11.71 22.47
C GLU A 112 15.93 -10.22 22.13
N LEU A 113 16.91 -9.94 21.26
CA LEU A 113 17.24 -8.60 20.79
C LEU A 113 16.53 -8.35 19.47
N THR A 114 15.49 -7.53 19.49
CA THR A 114 14.66 -7.28 18.30
C THR A 114 15.37 -6.43 17.26
N ARG A 115 15.03 -6.73 16.01
CA ARG A 115 15.61 -6.15 14.79
C ARG A 115 14.50 -5.95 13.75
N PRO A 116 13.45 -5.19 14.09
CA PRO A 116 12.32 -5.05 13.20
C PRO A 116 12.69 -4.26 11.96
N SER A 117 11.96 -4.54 10.88
CA SER A 117 11.86 -3.62 9.75
C SER A 117 10.58 -2.81 9.89
N ALA A 118 10.59 -1.58 9.37
CA ALA A 118 9.42 -0.73 9.34
C ALA A 118 9.33 0.01 8.01
N TRP A 119 8.11 0.12 7.49
CA TRP A 119 7.82 0.83 6.25
C TRP A 119 6.69 1.82 6.46
N HIS A 120 6.74 2.92 5.71
CA HIS A 120 5.71 3.95 5.75
C HIS A 120 5.07 4.05 4.35
N PRO A 121 3.74 4.15 4.25
CA PRO A 121 3.09 4.55 3.01
C PRO A 121 3.54 5.97 2.61
N SER A 122 3.38 6.32 1.33
CA SER A 122 3.71 7.67 0.89
C SER A 122 2.86 8.73 1.57
N HIS A 123 3.41 9.95 1.64
CA HIS A 123 2.68 11.09 2.15
C HIS A 123 1.36 11.32 1.40
N LEU A 124 1.33 11.06 0.10
CA LEU A 124 0.14 11.21 -0.73
C LEU A 124 -0.96 10.23 -0.30
N LEU A 125 -0.65 8.93 -0.18
CA LEU A 125 -1.63 7.94 0.27
C LEU A 125 -2.15 8.23 1.68
N LEU A 126 -1.27 8.67 2.60
CA LEU A 126 -1.70 9.08 3.93
C LEU A 126 -2.57 10.34 3.93
N GLN A 127 -2.25 11.34 3.10
CA GLN A 127 -3.09 12.54 3.00
C GLN A 127 -4.44 12.22 2.37
N THR A 128 -4.48 11.37 1.34
CA THR A 128 -5.75 10.88 0.77
C THR A 128 -6.56 10.17 1.84
N ALA A 129 -5.97 9.25 2.61
CA ALA A 129 -6.69 8.57 3.68
C ALA A 129 -7.19 9.53 4.77
N ARG A 130 -6.35 10.47 5.22
CA ARG A 130 -6.72 11.52 6.17
C ARG A 130 -7.86 12.39 5.67
N HIS A 131 -7.89 12.70 4.38
CA HIS A 131 -8.92 13.54 3.79
C HIS A 131 -10.22 12.76 3.62
N SER A 132 -10.17 11.59 2.97
CA SER A 132 -11.34 10.75 2.67
C SER A 132 -12.06 10.24 3.92
N LEU A 133 -11.35 10.09 5.04
CA LEU A 133 -11.89 9.49 6.27
C LEU A 133 -12.04 10.48 7.43
N ARG A 134 -11.91 11.80 7.17
CA ARG A 134 -11.99 12.84 8.23
C ARG A 134 -13.39 13.01 8.81
N GLY A 135 -14.40 13.00 7.94
CA GLY A 135 -15.79 13.23 8.29
C GLY A 135 -16.60 11.94 8.29
N THR A 136 -17.92 12.07 8.36
CA THR A 136 -18.84 10.94 8.39
C THR A 136 -19.42 10.60 7.00
N GLU A 137 -19.07 11.37 5.97
CA GLU A 137 -19.59 11.19 4.61
C GLU A 137 -19.25 9.80 4.05
N TRP A 138 -18.08 9.26 4.39
CA TRP A 138 -17.67 7.93 3.96
C TRP A 138 -18.49 6.81 4.61
N TYR A 139 -19.18 7.05 5.75
CA TYR A 139 -20.08 6.06 6.36
C TYR A 139 -21.22 5.68 5.42
N GLY A 140 -21.61 6.57 4.50
CA GLY A 140 -22.59 6.25 3.44
C GLY A 140 -22.14 5.13 2.49
N ARG A 141 -20.86 4.75 2.51
CA ARG A 141 -20.35 3.59 1.77
C ARG A 141 -20.54 2.28 2.53
N ILE A 142 -20.73 2.29 3.85
CA ILE A 142 -21.02 1.08 4.62
C ILE A 142 -22.36 0.53 4.13
N LYS A 143 -22.36 -0.69 3.60
CA LYS A 143 -23.54 -1.28 2.97
C LYS A 143 -24.66 -1.51 4.01
N PRO A 144 -25.94 -1.32 3.64
CA PRO A 144 -27.05 -1.50 4.57
C PRO A 144 -27.04 -2.87 5.25
N GLY A 145 -27.27 -2.89 6.56
CA GLY A 145 -27.24 -4.13 7.36
C GLY A 145 -25.83 -4.66 7.68
N ARG A 146 -24.76 -3.94 7.32
CA ARG A 146 -23.36 -4.31 7.59
C ARG A 146 -22.68 -3.47 8.67
N GLY A 147 -23.41 -2.62 9.37
CA GLY A 147 -22.90 -1.82 10.48
C GLY A 147 -24.02 -1.05 11.18
N THR A 148 -24.02 -1.09 12.51
CA THR A 148 -24.94 -0.33 13.37
C THR A 148 -24.22 0.72 14.22
N VAL A 149 -22.89 0.73 14.17
CA VAL A 149 -22.01 1.58 14.97
C VAL A 149 -21.14 2.38 14.02
N GLU A 150 -21.06 3.69 14.24
CA GLU A 150 -20.13 4.56 13.52
C GLU A 150 -18.69 4.24 13.96
N PRO A 151 -17.82 3.75 13.05
CA PRO A 151 -16.47 3.38 13.43
C PRO A 151 -15.57 4.61 13.58
N ALA A 152 -14.74 4.62 14.63
CA ALA A 152 -13.66 5.58 14.71
C ALA A 152 -12.55 5.21 13.69
N VAL A 153 -11.82 6.23 13.23
CA VAL A 153 -10.70 6.06 12.30
C VAL A 153 -9.40 6.40 13.03
N HIS A 154 -8.49 5.43 13.08
CA HIS A 154 -7.19 5.54 13.71
C HIS A 154 -6.11 5.48 12.64
N ILE A 155 -5.28 6.50 12.57
CA ILE A 155 -4.09 6.48 11.71
C ILE A 155 -2.91 6.23 12.62
N LYS A 156 -2.56 4.94 12.75
CA LYS A 156 -1.60 4.42 13.74
C LYS A 156 -0.85 3.23 13.15
N PRO A 157 0.32 2.85 13.71
CA PRO A 157 1.09 1.72 13.22
C PRO A 157 0.35 0.39 13.33
N ILE A 158 0.68 -0.54 12.44
CA ILE A 158 0.19 -1.92 12.43
C ILE A 158 1.39 -2.88 12.52
N ALA A 159 1.30 -3.86 13.42
CA ALA A 159 2.27 -4.93 13.56
C ALA A 159 1.87 -6.12 12.67
N ALA A 160 2.76 -6.51 11.76
CA ALA A 160 2.56 -7.60 10.82
C ALA A 160 3.58 -8.71 11.05
N GLY A 161 3.11 -9.96 11.18
CA GLY A 161 3.95 -11.14 11.40
C GLY A 161 3.29 -12.41 10.86
N GLU A 162 3.87 -13.58 11.09
CA GLU A 162 3.28 -14.89 10.73
C GLU A 162 2.41 -15.48 11.87
N VAL A 163 2.34 -14.77 13.01
CA VAL A 163 1.61 -15.21 14.21
C VAL A 163 0.21 -14.62 14.25
N LEU A 164 -0.79 -15.49 14.38
CA LEU A 164 -2.12 -15.09 14.81
C LEU A 164 -2.17 -14.98 16.34
N LEU A 165 -2.13 -13.75 16.86
CA LEU A 165 -2.20 -13.50 18.29
C LEU A 165 -3.63 -13.71 18.81
N ASN A 166 -3.81 -14.64 19.74
CA ASN A 166 -5.08 -14.91 20.41
C ASN A 166 -4.83 -15.33 21.87
N ALA A 167 -4.09 -14.51 22.62
CA ALA A 167 -3.77 -14.76 24.02
C ALA A 167 -3.30 -13.48 24.73
N VAL A 168 -3.87 -13.21 25.91
CA VAL A 168 -3.44 -12.11 26.79
C VAL A 168 -2.05 -12.33 27.40
N ASP A 169 -1.65 -13.59 27.62
CA ASP A 169 -0.47 -13.99 28.38
C ASP A 169 0.54 -14.72 27.49
N SER A 170 0.88 -14.11 26.36
CA SER A 170 1.88 -14.64 25.44
C SER A 170 3.12 -13.77 25.35
N ARG A 171 4.26 -14.40 25.01
CA ARG A 171 5.52 -13.71 24.70
C ARG A 171 5.34 -12.67 23.59
N VAL A 172 4.50 -12.96 22.59
CA VAL A 172 4.20 -12.04 21.49
C VAL A 172 3.42 -10.82 21.97
N ARG A 173 2.40 -11.02 22.84
CA ARG A 173 1.66 -9.89 23.45
C ARG A 173 2.59 -8.98 24.24
N GLU A 174 3.47 -9.56 25.06
CA GLU A 174 4.44 -8.80 25.85
C GLU A 174 5.44 -8.04 24.96
N LEU A 175 5.93 -8.69 23.90
CA LEU A 175 6.84 -8.08 22.92
C LEU A 175 6.21 -6.84 22.28
N LEU A 176 4.99 -6.99 21.74
CA LEU A 176 4.25 -5.90 21.12
C LEU A 176 4.00 -4.77 22.11
N HIS A 177 3.57 -5.10 23.33
CA HIS A 177 3.32 -4.11 24.36
C HIS A 177 4.58 -3.32 24.75
N ARG A 178 5.74 -3.99 24.90
CA ARG A 178 6.98 -3.35 25.38
C ARG A 178 7.77 -2.63 24.30
N GLN A 179 7.79 -3.17 23.07
CA GLN A 179 8.71 -2.73 22.02
C GLN A 179 8.02 -2.07 20.82
N PHE A 180 6.73 -2.39 20.61
CA PHE A 180 5.92 -1.86 19.52
C PHE A 180 4.67 -1.18 20.09
N ASN A 181 4.84 -0.47 21.22
CA ASN A 181 3.73 0.08 21.98
C ASN A 181 2.91 1.10 21.18
N ASP A 182 3.41 1.66 20.10
CA ASP A 182 2.62 2.54 19.24
C ASP A 182 1.70 1.78 18.27
N ALA A 183 1.89 0.47 18.08
CA ALA A 183 1.02 -0.34 17.23
C ALA A 183 -0.40 -0.42 17.78
N ALA A 184 -1.37 -0.10 16.91
CA ALA A 184 -2.79 -0.18 17.22
C ALA A 184 -3.39 -1.55 16.91
N ALA A 185 -2.88 -2.22 15.88
CA ALA A 185 -3.43 -3.49 15.41
C ALA A 185 -2.35 -4.51 15.05
N ILE A 186 -2.72 -5.79 15.04
CA ILE A 186 -1.92 -6.92 14.57
C ILE A 186 -2.63 -7.70 13.46
N GLU A 187 -1.89 -8.05 12.42
CA GLU A 187 -2.32 -8.85 11.26
C GLU A 187 -1.15 -9.65 10.66
N THR A 188 -1.38 -10.36 9.55
CA THR A 188 -0.43 -11.35 9.04
C THR A 188 0.06 -11.18 7.60
N GLU A 189 -0.14 -10.02 6.97
CA GLU A 189 0.10 -9.85 5.52
C GLU A 189 0.91 -8.61 5.15
N SER A 190 0.74 -7.51 5.87
CA SER A 190 1.16 -6.19 5.40
C SER A 190 2.67 -6.00 5.40
N ALA A 191 3.43 -6.70 6.24
CA ALA A 191 4.90 -6.65 6.18
C ALA A 191 5.41 -7.21 4.86
N GLY A 192 4.78 -8.28 4.34
CA GLY A 192 5.09 -8.86 3.05
C GLY A 192 4.81 -7.91 1.89
N LEU A 193 3.63 -7.28 1.90
CA LEU A 193 3.28 -6.27 0.91
C LEU A 193 4.25 -5.08 0.96
N ALA A 194 4.51 -4.55 2.16
CA ALA A 194 5.36 -3.38 2.33
C ALA A 194 6.81 -3.64 1.92
N ALA A 195 7.35 -4.83 2.25
CA ALA A 195 8.68 -5.24 1.83
C ALA A 195 8.79 -5.34 0.30
N ALA A 196 7.82 -5.98 -0.35
CA ALA A 196 7.77 -6.11 -1.80
C ALA A 196 7.68 -4.74 -2.50
N ALA A 197 6.78 -3.89 -2.01
CA ALA A 197 6.58 -2.54 -2.51
C ALA A 197 7.81 -1.64 -2.38
N ALA A 198 8.53 -1.73 -1.25
CA ALA A 198 9.74 -0.97 -1.02
C ALA A 198 10.86 -1.33 -2.01
N LEU A 199 10.92 -2.59 -2.45
CA LEU A 199 11.91 -3.06 -3.43
C LEU A 199 11.58 -2.62 -4.86
N THR A 200 10.29 -2.41 -5.16
CA THR A 200 9.83 -2.08 -6.52
C THR A 200 9.39 -0.64 -6.71
N GLY A 201 9.39 0.17 -5.64
CA GLY A 201 8.94 1.56 -5.67
C GLY A 201 7.43 1.70 -5.84
N THR A 202 6.68 0.70 -5.37
CA THR A 202 5.21 0.65 -5.52
C THR A 202 4.53 1.34 -4.35
N GLU A 203 3.49 2.11 -4.65
CA GLU A 203 2.70 2.82 -3.66
C GLU A 203 1.73 1.86 -2.97
N THR A 204 1.79 1.78 -1.64
CA THR A 204 0.92 0.88 -0.86
C THR A 204 0.33 1.53 0.37
N LEU A 205 -0.84 1.03 0.78
CA LEU A 205 -1.52 1.44 2.02
C LEU A 205 -2.28 0.26 2.61
N THR A 206 -2.12 0.04 3.91
CA THR A 206 -2.89 -0.96 4.65
C THR A 206 -4.04 -0.29 5.39
N ILE A 207 -5.25 -0.83 5.21
CA ILE A 207 -6.47 -0.40 5.88
C ILE A 207 -7.08 -1.64 6.53
N ARG A 208 -7.14 -1.66 7.86
CA ARG A 208 -7.74 -2.74 8.63
C ARG A 208 -8.94 -2.24 9.41
N ALA A 209 -9.80 -3.15 9.85
CA ALA A 209 -10.74 -2.87 10.92
C ALA A 209 -10.68 -3.94 12.01
N ILE A 210 -11.00 -3.56 13.25
CA ILE A 210 -10.82 -4.42 14.41
C ILE A 210 -11.91 -5.49 14.48
N SER A 211 -11.55 -6.77 14.33
CA SER A 211 -12.48 -7.92 14.48
C SER A 211 -12.46 -8.52 15.87
N ASP A 212 -11.34 -8.44 16.57
CA ASP A 212 -11.13 -9.00 17.91
C ASP A 212 -10.03 -8.22 18.64
N PHE A 213 -9.75 -8.53 19.92
CA PHE A 213 -8.74 -7.84 20.74
C PHE A 213 -7.45 -8.66 20.96
N ALA A 214 -7.25 -9.70 20.15
CA ALA A 214 -6.08 -10.57 20.19
C ALA A 214 -5.78 -11.11 21.62
N ASP A 215 -6.83 -11.39 22.39
CA ASP A 215 -6.81 -11.60 23.84
C ASP A 215 -7.18 -13.04 24.25
N GLY A 216 -7.50 -13.91 23.30
CA GLY A 216 -7.97 -15.28 23.56
C GLY A 216 -9.47 -15.47 23.37
N ASN A 217 -10.24 -14.39 23.19
CA ASN A 217 -11.69 -14.44 23.04
C ASN A 217 -12.16 -14.40 21.59
N LYS A 218 -11.26 -14.60 20.62
CA LYS A 218 -11.58 -14.49 19.18
C LYS A 218 -12.79 -15.30 18.76
N SER A 219 -12.91 -16.57 19.17
CA SER A 219 -14.07 -17.41 18.78
C SER A 219 -15.40 -16.86 19.30
N ALA A 220 -15.42 -16.20 20.46
CA ALA A 220 -16.62 -15.55 20.99
C ALA A 220 -16.94 -14.28 20.19
N ALA A 221 -15.93 -13.47 19.85
CA ALA A 221 -16.10 -12.29 19.01
C ALA A 221 -16.58 -12.66 17.59
N ASP A 222 -16.02 -13.69 16.98
CA ASP A 222 -16.44 -14.16 15.65
C ASP A 222 -17.91 -14.62 15.67
N ALA A 223 -18.32 -15.31 16.74
CA ALA A 223 -19.71 -15.75 16.92
C ALA A 223 -20.71 -14.58 17.03
N THR A 224 -20.27 -13.38 17.41
CA THR A 224 -21.13 -12.18 17.42
C THR A 224 -21.16 -11.44 16.08
N GLY A 225 -20.48 -11.95 15.04
CA GLY A 225 -20.44 -11.33 13.71
C GLY A 225 -19.48 -10.15 13.57
N SER A 226 -18.58 -9.95 14.54
CA SER A 226 -17.60 -8.86 14.55
C SER A 226 -16.66 -8.87 13.34
N GLN A 227 -16.30 -10.05 12.84
CA GLN A 227 -15.48 -10.19 11.64
C GLN A 227 -16.18 -9.64 10.39
N HIS A 228 -17.47 -9.89 10.23
CA HIS A 228 -18.27 -9.35 9.12
C HIS A 228 -18.42 -7.83 9.22
N LEU A 229 -18.65 -7.32 10.44
CA LEU A 229 -18.70 -5.88 10.73
C LEU A 229 -17.37 -5.20 10.35
N ALA A 230 -16.26 -5.72 10.86
CA ALA A 230 -14.93 -5.21 10.58
C ALA A 230 -14.61 -5.26 9.07
N ALA A 231 -14.87 -6.38 8.41
CA ALA A 231 -14.65 -6.50 6.97
C ALA A 231 -15.44 -5.43 6.17
N ALA A 232 -16.70 -5.17 6.53
CA ALA A 232 -17.51 -4.15 5.89
C ALA A 232 -16.99 -2.72 6.13
N HIS A 233 -16.55 -2.42 7.36
CA HIS A 233 -15.98 -1.10 7.68
C HIS A 233 -14.64 -0.87 6.96
N ALA A 234 -13.76 -1.88 6.93
CA ALA A 234 -12.50 -1.82 6.20
C ALA A 234 -12.72 -1.65 4.68
N ALA A 235 -13.68 -2.39 4.10
CA ALA A 235 -14.05 -2.25 2.69
C ALA A 235 -14.60 -0.86 2.36
N ALA A 236 -15.51 -0.33 3.19
CA ALA A 236 -16.08 1.01 3.01
C ALA A 236 -15.02 2.11 3.11
N ALA A 237 -14.11 2.01 4.09
CA ALA A 237 -12.98 2.92 4.23
C ALA A 237 -12.03 2.83 3.02
N THR A 238 -11.69 1.62 2.59
CA THR A 238 -10.87 1.39 1.39
C THR A 238 -11.51 2.00 0.15
N ALA A 239 -12.81 1.78 -0.07
CA ALA A 239 -13.55 2.40 -1.17
C ALA A 239 -13.52 3.95 -1.10
N ALA A 240 -13.63 4.53 0.10
CA ALA A 240 -13.53 5.98 0.30
C ALA A 240 -12.13 6.53 -0.02
N VAL A 241 -11.08 5.80 0.36
CA VAL A 241 -9.70 6.17 0.02
C VAL A 241 -9.48 6.09 -1.48
N ILE A 242 -9.89 4.99 -2.13
CA ILE A 242 -9.78 4.82 -3.59
C ILE A 242 -10.51 5.94 -4.34
N ALA A 243 -11.70 6.32 -3.86
CA ALA A 243 -12.48 7.41 -4.43
C ALA A 243 -11.78 8.78 -4.32
N GLY A 244 -11.00 9.00 -3.27
CA GLY A 244 -10.24 10.24 -3.04
C GLY A 244 -8.85 10.26 -3.67
N LEU A 245 -8.40 9.18 -4.33
CA LEU A 245 -7.11 9.19 -5.00
C LEU A 245 -7.13 10.19 -6.16
N PRO A 246 -6.02 10.93 -6.39
CA PRO A 246 -5.92 11.79 -7.55
C PRO A 246 -5.98 10.99 -8.86
N SER A 247 -6.32 11.67 -9.95
CA SER A 247 -6.19 11.10 -11.30
C SER A 247 -4.73 10.77 -11.61
N ASP A 248 -4.45 9.92 -12.61
CA ASP A 248 -3.06 9.61 -12.99
C ASP A 248 -2.28 10.86 -13.40
N GLU A 249 -2.93 11.85 -14.02
CA GLU A 249 -2.31 13.12 -14.40
C GLU A 249 -1.88 13.94 -13.19
N GLU A 250 -2.70 13.96 -12.14
CA GLU A 250 -2.38 14.62 -10.86
C GLU A 250 -1.34 13.82 -10.06
N TRP A 251 -1.42 12.49 -10.10
CA TRP A 251 -0.47 11.57 -9.46
C TRP A 251 0.94 11.70 -10.04
N GLY A 252 1.04 11.89 -11.36
CA GLY A 252 2.28 12.05 -12.11
C GLY A 252 2.92 13.44 -12.01
N LYS A 253 2.17 14.46 -11.54
CA LYS A 253 2.72 15.79 -11.21
C LYS A 253 3.54 15.72 -9.92
N ARG A 254 4.68 15.01 -9.94
CA ARG A 254 5.80 15.43 -9.07
C ARG A 254 6.14 16.85 -9.47
N PRO A 255 6.29 17.82 -8.54
CA PRO A 255 6.93 19.06 -8.90
C PRO A 255 8.29 18.67 -9.48
N ALA A 256 8.54 18.98 -10.74
CA ALA A 256 9.89 18.96 -11.26
C ALA A 256 10.70 19.79 -10.25
N ALA A 257 11.69 19.17 -9.60
CA ALA A 257 12.48 19.80 -8.55
C ALA A 257 12.82 21.23 -8.96
N ALA A 258 12.17 22.22 -8.34
CA ALA A 258 12.06 23.63 -8.75
C ALA A 258 12.94 23.99 -9.95
N GLY A 259 12.56 23.49 -11.13
CA GLY A 259 13.17 23.88 -12.38
C GLY A 259 12.45 25.17 -12.72
N SER A 260 13.13 26.30 -12.48
CA SER A 260 12.67 27.64 -12.83
C SER A 260 11.75 27.61 -14.05
N GLU A 261 10.47 27.92 -13.86
CA GLU A 261 9.52 28.02 -14.96
C GLU A 261 10.08 28.99 -16.02
N PRO A 262 10.05 28.64 -17.31
CA PRO A 262 10.34 29.60 -18.35
C PRO A 262 9.16 30.58 -18.38
N GLY A 263 9.39 31.77 -17.82
CA GLY A 263 8.46 32.89 -17.96
C GLY A 263 8.08 33.09 -19.43
N GLU A 264 6.81 33.46 -19.65
CA GLU A 264 6.25 33.77 -20.94
C GLU A 264 7.20 34.62 -21.80
N GLY A 265 7.47 34.16 -23.01
CA GLY A 265 7.99 35.02 -24.08
C GLY A 265 9.49 35.34 -24.07
N LYS A 266 10.38 34.34 -23.94
CA LYS A 266 11.78 34.51 -24.39
C LYS A 266 12.17 33.45 -25.43
N PRO A 267 12.86 33.84 -26.52
CA PRO A 267 13.20 32.93 -27.61
C PRO A 267 14.02 31.75 -27.08
N ALA A 268 13.74 30.55 -27.59
CA ALA A 268 14.42 29.33 -27.23
C ALA A 268 15.94 29.54 -27.30
N ARG A 269 16.60 29.56 -26.14
CA ARG A 269 18.06 29.55 -26.09
C ARG A 269 18.53 28.21 -26.61
N GLN A 270 19.21 28.23 -27.74
CA GLN A 270 19.85 27.05 -28.30
C GLN A 270 21.06 26.73 -27.41
N TYR A 271 20.93 25.71 -26.56
CA TYR A 271 22.02 25.24 -25.73
C TYR A 271 22.89 24.28 -26.54
N HIS A 272 24.15 24.65 -26.76
CA HIS A 272 25.14 23.77 -27.36
C HIS A 272 25.93 23.09 -26.25
N GLN A 273 25.62 21.83 -25.98
CA GLN A 273 26.38 21.03 -25.01
C GLN A 273 27.44 20.22 -25.75
N VAL A 274 28.72 20.45 -25.43
CA VAL A 274 29.85 19.71 -26.02
C VAL A 274 30.46 18.82 -24.95
N ASN A 275 30.25 17.52 -25.09
CA ASN A 275 30.86 16.50 -24.24
C ASN A 275 32.12 15.98 -24.93
N LYS A 276 33.30 16.42 -24.49
CA LYS A 276 34.58 16.01 -25.07
C LYS A 276 35.30 15.03 -24.13
N ALA A 277 35.43 13.78 -24.56
CA ALA A 277 36.39 12.85 -23.96
C ALA A 277 37.81 13.19 -24.45
N VAL A 278 38.79 13.19 -23.56
CA VAL A 278 40.21 13.32 -23.91
C VAL A 278 40.92 12.00 -23.58
N GLY A 279 41.70 11.46 -24.52
CA GLY A 279 42.33 10.15 -24.39
C GLY A 279 41.33 8.98 -24.46
N LYS A 280 41.50 7.93 -23.63
CA LYS A 280 40.57 6.78 -23.52
C LYS A 280 39.42 7.01 -22.52
N GLY A 281 39.08 8.26 -22.21
CA GLY A 281 38.03 8.59 -21.25
C GLY A 281 36.62 8.29 -21.79
N THR A 282 35.71 7.87 -20.92
CA THR A 282 34.27 7.76 -21.21
C THR A 282 33.54 8.94 -20.59
N VAL A 283 32.67 9.61 -21.34
CA VAL A 283 31.83 10.70 -20.83
C VAL A 283 30.41 10.19 -20.66
N TYR A 284 29.85 10.37 -19.46
CA TYR A 284 28.45 10.10 -19.16
C TYR A 284 27.68 11.42 -19.09
N GLY A 285 26.55 11.49 -19.78
CA GLY A 285 25.62 12.61 -19.70
C GLY A 285 24.20 12.10 -19.47
N VAL A 286 23.46 12.75 -18.57
CA VAL A 286 22.05 12.46 -18.31
C VAL A 286 21.21 13.56 -18.96
N GLN A 287 20.31 13.17 -19.86
CA GLN A 287 19.32 14.07 -20.45
C GLN A 287 17.92 13.58 -20.11
N ASN A 288 17.09 14.47 -19.58
CA ASN A 288 15.67 14.23 -19.34
C ASN A 288 14.87 14.90 -20.47
N GLY A 289 14.24 14.09 -21.32
CA GLY A 289 13.45 14.54 -22.47
C GLY A 289 13.92 13.96 -23.80
N SER A 290 13.27 14.37 -24.91
CA SER A 290 13.56 13.87 -26.25
C SER A 290 14.96 14.30 -26.72
N LEU A 291 15.78 13.34 -27.16
CA LEU A 291 17.10 13.59 -27.73
C LEU A 291 17.07 13.31 -29.24
N THR A 292 17.55 14.27 -30.03
CA THR A 292 17.85 14.07 -31.45
C THR A 292 19.36 14.14 -31.63
N VAL A 293 19.99 13.00 -31.94
CA VAL A 293 21.43 12.94 -32.18
C VAL A 293 21.69 13.05 -33.68
N ASN A 294 22.34 14.14 -34.10
CA ASN A 294 22.88 14.25 -35.45
C ASN A 294 24.34 13.79 -35.45
N LEU A 295 24.57 12.55 -35.89
CA LEU A 295 25.92 12.06 -36.17
C LEU A 295 26.39 12.73 -37.46
N GLY A 296 27.15 13.82 -37.35
CA GLY A 296 27.76 14.47 -38.51
C GLY A 296 28.60 13.46 -39.30
N ALA A 297 28.53 13.50 -40.62
CA ALA A 297 29.35 12.66 -41.49
C ALA A 297 30.83 12.85 -41.13
N GLY A 298 31.54 11.75 -40.86
CA GLY A 298 32.95 11.76 -40.50
C GLY A 298 33.76 12.55 -41.52
N SER A 299 34.60 13.46 -41.03
CA SER A 299 35.58 14.18 -41.85
C SER A 299 36.59 13.18 -42.42
N PRO A 300 37.04 13.33 -43.67
CA PRO A 300 38.05 12.42 -44.24
C PRO A 300 39.37 12.56 -43.48
N ASP A 301 39.97 11.42 -43.12
CA ASP A 301 41.34 11.36 -42.64
C ASP A 301 42.26 12.00 -43.69
N HIS A 302 42.93 13.09 -43.32
CA HIS A 302 44.06 13.59 -44.08
C HIS A 302 45.30 12.74 -43.72
N GLU A 303 45.73 11.95 -44.71
CA GLU A 303 47.04 11.31 -44.78
C GLU A 303 48.17 12.28 -44.36
N ARG A 304 49.09 11.77 -43.52
CA ARG A 304 50.48 12.21 -43.49
C ARG A 304 51.36 10.97 -43.38
N GLY A 305 52.20 10.77 -44.39
CA GLY A 305 53.24 9.75 -44.44
C GLY A 305 53.38 9.19 -45.84
#